data_AF-A0A1J3IRU5-F1
#
_entry.id   AF-A0A1J3IRU5-F1
#
_cell.length_a   1.000
_cell.length_b   1.000
_cell.length_c   1.000
_cell.angle_alpha   90.00
_cell.angle_beta   90.00
_cell.angle_gamma   90.00
#
_symmetry.space_group_name_H-M   'P 1'
#
loop_
_entity.id
_entity.type
_entity.pdbx_description
1 polymer ?
#
loop_
_entity_poly.entity_id
_entity_poly.type
_entity_poly.pdbx_seq_one_letter_code
_entity_poly.pdbx_strand_id
1 'polypeptide(L)'
;MACNNNFVVKQIIDLYDQISKLESLKPSKNVDTLFGQLVSTCLPTDTNIDVTKMSEEVKDMRSNLIKLCGEAEGYLEQHFSTILGSLQEDGNPLDHLHIFPYYDNYLKLSKIEFDLLSQHTTHVPTKIAFVGSGPMPLTSIVLAKFHLPNTTFHNFDIDSHANTLASSLVSRDPDLSKRMIFHTTDVLIKR
;
A
#
# COMPACT_ATOMS: atom_id res chain seq x y z
N MET A 1 21.19 6.75 -28.66
CA MET A 1 21.52 7.83 -27.70
C MET A 1 20.33 8.78 -27.42
N ALA A 2 19.06 8.34 -27.51
CA ALA A 2 17.89 9.22 -27.38
C ALA A 2 17.20 9.19 -25.99
N CYS A 3 17.61 8.31 -25.07
CA CYS A 3 17.01 8.22 -23.73
C CYS A 3 17.62 9.19 -22.69
N ASN A 4 18.78 9.80 -22.98
CA ASN A 4 19.50 10.67 -22.03
C ASN A 4 18.94 12.11 -21.92
N ASN A 5 17.77 12.43 -22.48
CA ASN A 5 17.22 13.80 -22.44
C ASN A 5 15.86 13.93 -21.75
N ASN A 6 15.28 12.85 -21.22
CA ASN A 6 14.06 12.97 -20.43
C ASN A 6 14.41 13.37 -18.98
N PHE A 7 13.97 14.56 -18.58
CA PHE A 7 14.23 15.13 -17.24
C PHE A 7 13.71 14.21 -16.13
N VAL A 8 12.54 13.62 -16.31
CA VAL A 8 11.92 12.69 -15.33
C VAL A 8 12.79 11.45 -15.15
N VAL A 9 13.29 10.87 -16.24
CA VAL A 9 14.16 9.68 -16.18
C VAL A 9 15.45 10.00 -15.43
N LYS A 10 16.08 11.15 -15.70
CA LYS A 10 17.27 11.59 -14.96
C LYS A 10 17.00 11.78 -13.47
N GLN A 11 15.87 12.40 -13.14
CA GLN A 11 15.50 12.62 -11.75
C GLN A 11 15.22 11.31 -11.02
N ILE A 12 14.55 10.34 -11.66
CA ILE A 12 14.34 9.00 -11.09
C ILE A 12 15.67 8.26 -10.89
N ILE A 13 16.61 8.37 -11.83
CA ILE A 13 17.96 7.80 -11.71
C ILE A 13 18.68 8.39 -10.49
N ASP A 14 18.65 9.71 -10.32
CA ASP A 14 19.32 10.40 -9.23
C ASP A 14 18.67 10.08 -7.86
N LEU A 15 17.34 9.95 -7.82
CA LEU A 15 16.61 9.51 -6.64
C LEU A 15 16.91 8.05 -6.29
N TYR A 16 16.99 7.17 -7.29
CA TYR A 16 17.39 5.78 -7.06
C TYR A 16 18.78 5.69 -6.44
N ASP A 17 19.75 6.45 -6.95
CA ASP A 17 21.11 6.46 -6.43
C ASP A 17 21.20 6.94 -4.99
N GLN A 18 20.29 7.82 -4.57
CA GLN A 18 20.18 8.28 -3.18
C GLN A 18 19.47 7.26 -2.30
N ILE A 19 18.31 6.74 -2.75
CA ILE A 19 17.50 5.78 -2.00
C ILE A 19 18.25 4.47 -1.77
N SER A 20 18.94 3.96 -2.79
CA SER A 20 19.71 2.69 -2.72
C SER A 20 20.90 2.74 -1.76
N LYS A 21 21.34 3.93 -1.34
CA LYS A 21 22.44 4.14 -0.39
C LYS A 21 21.95 4.40 1.04
N LEU A 22 20.64 4.44 1.27
CA LEU A 22 20.09 4.60 2.60
C LEU A 22 20.41 3.38 3.46
N GLU A 23 20.86 3.61 4.69
CA GLU A 23 21.10 2.53 5.66
C GLU A 23 19.79 1.87 6.12
N SER A 24 18.67 2.58 6.05
CA SER A 24 17.34 2.09 6.40
C SER A 24 16.27 2.79 5.58
N LEU A 25 15.23 2.03 5.21
CA LEU A 25 14.02 2.53 4.55
C LEU A 25 12.87 2.79 5.55
N LYS A 26 13.12 2.70 6.86
CA LYS A 26 12.11 3.01 7.88
C LYS A 26 11.74 4.50 7.86
N PRO A 27 10.49 4.86 8.21
CA PRO A 27 10.04 6.25 8.23
C PRO A 27 11.01 7.16 8.98
N SER A 28 11.43 8.21 8.29
CA SER A 28 12.31 9.24 8.82
C SER A 28 12.27 10.43 7.88
N LYS A 29 12.58 11.63 8.37
CA LYS A 29 12.54 12.84 7.55
C LYS A 29 13.29 12.72 6.22
N ASN A 30 14.44 12.03 6.21
CA ASN A 30 15.22 11.84 4.99
C ASN A 30 14.55 10.86 4.01
N VAL A 31 14.09 9.71 4.52
CA VAL A 31 13.35 8.71 3.74
C VAL A 31 12.08 9.33 3.16
N ASP A 32 11.29 9.99 4.00
CA ASP A 32 10.02 10.62 3.60
C ASP A 32 10.25 11.70 2.54
N THR A 33 11.35 12.46 2.63
CA THR A 33 11.70 13.47 1.62
C THR A 33 12.03 12.83 0.27
N LEU A 34 12.86 11.79 0.25
CA LEU A 34 13.29 11.14 -0.99
C LEU A 34 12.11 10.42 -1.68
N PHE A 35 11.30 9.67 -0.93
CA PHE A 35 10.12 9.01 -1.49
C PHE A 35 9.04 10.03 -1.88
N GLY A 36 8.86 11.12 -1.13
CA GLY A 36 7.96 12.20 -1.51
C GLY A 36 8.37 12.90 -2.82
N GLN A 37 9.67 13.09 -3.03
CA GLN A 37 10.22 13.59 -4.29
C GLN A 37 10.00 12.59 -5.43
N LEU A 38 10.20 11.29 -5.18
CA LEU A 38 9.94 10.24 -6.16
C LEU A 38 8.47 10.21 -6.60
N VAL A 39 7.54 10.23 -5.64
CA VAL A 39 6.10 10.31 -5.92
C VAL A 39 5.80 11.56 -6.75
N SER A 40 6.27 12.73 -6.32
CA SER A 40 6.04 13.99 -7.03
C SER A 40 6.59 13.98 -8.47
N THR A 41 7.71 13.29 -8.69
CA THR A 41 8.34 13.11 -10.01
C THR A 41 7.50 12.20 -10.92
N CYS A 42 6.78 11.23 -10.35
CA CYS A 42 5.98 10.24 -11.07
C CYS A 42 4.52 10.67 -11.34
N LEU A 43 4.00 11.70 -10.65
CA LEU A 43 2.61 12.16 -10.79
C LEU A 43 2.25 12.81 -12.15
N PRO A 44 3.13 13.56 -12.83
CA PRO A 44 2.79 14.18 -14.11
C PRO A 44 2.45 13.13 -15.19
N THR A 45 1.33 13.33 -15.91
CA THR A 45 0.83 12.38 -16.93
C THR A 45 1.49 12.51 -18.29
N ASP A 46 2.13 13.65 -18.58
CA ASP A 46 2.59 14.02 -19.93
C ASP A 46 4.08 13.71 -20.17
N THR A 47 4.58 12.61 -19.61
CA THR A 47 6.03 12.34 -19.61
C THR A 47 6.53 11.62 -20.87
N ASN A 48 5.63 11.09 -21.70
CA ASN A 48 5.89 10.31 -22.93
C ASN A 48 7.13 9.39 -22.80
N ILE A 49 7.12 8.56 -21.75
CA ILE A 49 8.21 7.65 -21.42
C ILE A 49 7.92 6.26 -22.02
N ASP A 50 8.77 5.82 -22.95
CA ASP A 50 8.75 4.45 -23.45
C ASP A 50 9.85 3.62 -22.78
N VAL A 51 9.45 2.88 -21.73
CA VAL A 51 10.36 2.05 -20.91
C VAL A 51 11.02 0.94 -21.74
N THR A 52 10.40 0.50 -22.84
CA THR A 52 10.96 -0.59 -23.67
C THR A 52 12.22 -0.14 -24.42
N LYS A 53 12.34 1.16 -24.71
CA LYS A 53 13.47 1.79 -25.40
C LYS A 53 14.61 2.23 -24.48
N MET A 54 14.48 2.04 -23.17
CA MET A 54 15.53 2.35 -22.20
C MET A 54 16.67 1.34 -22.26
N SER A 55 17.86 1.74 -21.76
CA SER A 55 18.96 0.80 -21.57
C SER A 55 18.61 -0.25 -20.51
N GLU A 56 19.25 -1.43 -20.59
CA GLU A 56 19.06 -2.49 -19.59
C GLU A 56 19.42 -2.02 -18.17
N GLU A 57 20.48 -1.21 -18.04
CA GLU A 57 20.86 -0.59 -16.76
C GLU A 57 19.71 0.21 -16.12
N VAL A 58 19.01 1.04 -16.90
CA VAL A 58 17.87 1.82 -16.39
C VAL A 58 16.67 0.92 -16.05
N LYS A 59 16.46 -0.16 -16.81
CA LYS A 59 15.41 -1.15 -16.52
C LYS A 59 15.70 -1.90 -15.22
N ASP A 60 16.96 -2.28 -14.99
CA ASP A 60 17.41 -2.95 -13.77
C ASP A 60 17.27 -2.03 -12.55
N MET A 61 17.70 -0.77 -12.67
CA MET A 61 17.49 0.25 -11.65
C MET A 61 16.02 0.43 -11.31
N ARG A 62 15.14 0.53 -12.32
CA ARG A 62 13.69 0.63 -12.11
C ARG A 62 13.15 -0.60 -11.38
N SER A 63 13.57 -1.80 -11.77
CA SER A 63 13.16 -3.05 -11.13
C SER A 63 13.54 -3.06 -9.65
N ASN A 64 14.76 -2.63 -9.33
CA ASN A 64 15.22 -2.51 -7.95
C ASN A 64 14.47 -1.41 -7.19
N LEU A 65 14.26 -0.24 -7.81
CA LEU A 65 13.50 0.86 -7.19
C LEU A 65 12.08 0.43 -6.80
N ILE A 66 11.40 -0.37 -7.63
CA ILE A 66 10.07 -0.90 -7.30
C ILE A 66 10.12 -1.77 -6.03
N LYS A 67 11.16 -2.59 -5.88
CA LYS A 67 11.35 -3.41 -4.65
C LYS A 67 11.59 -2.53 -3.43
N LEU A 68 12.47 -1.53 -3.55
CA LEU A 68 12.74 -0.57 -2.48
C LEU A 68 11.47 0.21 -2.07
N CYS A 69 10.62 0.57 -3.04
CA CYS A 69 9.31 1.17 -2.75
C CYS A 69 8.42 0.21 -1.97
N GLY A 70 8.34 -1.07 -2.35
CA GLY A 70 7.55 -2.06 -1.62
C GLY A 70 8.03 -2.28 -0.19
N GLU A 71 9.35 -2.33 0.03
CA GLU A 71 9.93 -2.44 1.36
C GLU A 71 9.67 -1.19 2.23
N ALA A 72 9.87 0.00 1.66
CA ALA A 72 9.58 1.26 2.35
C ALA A 72 8.10 1.40 2.71
N GLU A 73 7.19 1.02 1.81
CA GLU A 73 5.75 1.02 2.07
C GLU A 73 5.40 0.05 3.20
N GLY A 74 5.98 -1.15 3.20
CA GLY A 74 5.81 -2.11 4.30
C GLY A 74 6.25 -1.53 5.65
N TYR A 75 7.41 -0.84 5.71
CA TYR A 75 7.83 -0.17 6.95
C TYR A 75 6.91 0.99 7.36
N LEU A 76 6.40 1.75 6.39
CA LEU A 76 5.45 2.83 6.63
C LEU A 76 4.15 2.31 7.24
N GLU A 77 3.56 1.28 6.63
CA GLU A 77 2.36 0.62 7.14
C GLU A 77 2.58 0.03 8.54
N GLN A 78 3.72 -0.62 8.79
CA GLN A 78 4.06 -1.14 10.14
C GLN A 78 4.16 -0.01 11.17
N HIS A 79 4.81 1.09 10.82
CA HIS A 79 4.97 2.24 11.70
C HIS A 79 3.62 2.82 12.10
N PHE A 80 2.75 3.09 11.13
CA PHE A 80 1.43 3.66 11.40
C PHE A 80 0.49 2.66 12.08
N SER A 81 0.57 1.37 11.76
CA SER A 81 -0.19 0.33 12.48
C SER A 81 0.20 0.26 13.95
N THR A 82 1.50 0.43 14.25
CA THR A 82 2.01 0.47 15.62
C THR A 82 1.51 1.70 16.37
N ILE A 83 1.55 2.88 15.73
CA ILE A 83 1.01 4.12 16.31
C ILE A 83 -0.48 3.95 16.61
N LEU A 84 -1.27 3.53 15.63
CA LEU A 84 -2.72 3.34 15.79
C LEU A 84 -3.04 2.27 16.85
N GLY A 85 -2.28 1.19 16.90
CA GLY A 85 -2.39 0.16 17.92
C GLY A 85 -2.12 0.71 19.34
N SER A 86 -1.21 1.68 19.49
CA SER A 86 -0.96 2.34 20.77
C SER A 86 -2.09 3.27 21.22
N LEU A 87 -2.93 3.75 20.30
CA LEU A 87 -4.11 4.57 20.60
C LEU A 87 -5.33 3.75 21.05
N GLN A 88 -5.17 2.43 21.22
CA GLN A 88 -6.24 1.55 21.67
C GLN A 88 -6.77 1.89 23.07
N GLU A 89 -6.02 2.59 23.92
CA GLU A 89 -6.54 3.02 25.22
C GLU A 89 -7.57 4.16 25.07
N ASP A 90 -7.43 4.97 24.01
CA ASP A 90 -8.22 6.18 23.78
C ASP A 90 -9.48 5.95 22.91
N GLY A 91 -9.60 4.80 22.24
CA GLY A 91 -10.75 4.53 21.37
C GLY A 91 -10.55 3.38 20.39
N ASN A 92 -11.44 3.30 19.40
CA ASN A 92 -11.28 2.38 18.28
C ASN A 92 -10.15 2.91 17.37
N PRO A 93 -9.06 2.16 17.11
CA PRO A 93 -7.97 2.62 16.25
C PRO A 93 -8.44 3.10 14.87
N LEU A 94 -9.54 2.53 14.37
CA LEU A 94 -10.10 2.87 13.07
C LEU A 94 -10.69 4.29 12.98
N ASP A 95 -10.86 4.98 14.10
CA ASP A 95 -11.30 6.39 14.11
C ASP A 95 -10.12 7.36 13.89
N HIS A 96 -8.88 6.86 14.00
CA HIS A 96 -7.65 7.63 13.87
C HIS A 96 -6.93 7.42 12.54
N LEU A 97 -7.52 6.70 11.57
CA LEU A 97 -6.86 6.38 10.28
C LEU A 97 -6.40 7.60 9.49
N HIS A 98 -6.99 8.78 9.74
CA HIS A 98 -6.63 10.05 9.11
C HIS A 98 -5.18 10.50 9.38
N ILE A 99 -4.49 9.92 10.37
CA ILE A 99 -3.07 10.20 10.62
C ILE A 99 -2.16 9.60 9.54
N PHE A 100 -2.63 8.58 8.82
CA PHE A 100 -1.86 7.97 7.74
C PHE A 100 -1.82 8.91 6.52
N PRO A 101 -0.64 9.27 5.99
CA PRO A 101 -0.50 10.32 4.98
C PRO A 101 -1.33 10.12 3.71
N TYR A 102 -1.60 8.86 3.35
CA TYR A 102 -2.33 8.52 2.13
C TYR A 102 -3.78 8.08 2.36
N TYR A 103 -4.33 8.26 3.57
CA TYR A 103 -5.68 7.75 3.88
C TYR A 103 -6.76 8.24 2.91
N ASP A 104 -6.73 9.54 2.55
CA ASP A 104 -7.67 10.09 1.56
C ASP A 104 -7.52 9.46 0.16
N ASN A 105 -6.31 9.02 -0.20
CA ASN A 105 -6.09 8.30 -1.45
C ASN A 105 -6.78 6.92 -1.39
N TYR A 106 -6.70 6.22 -0.25
CA TYR A 106 -7.39 4.95 -0.06
C TYR A 106 -8.92 5.09 -0.10
N LEU A 107 -9.48 6.18 0.46
CA LEU A 107 -10.92 6.47 0.36
C LEU A 107 -11.36 6.61 -1.11
N LYS A 108 -10.60 7.38 -1.90
CA LYS A 108 -10.90 7.61 -3.33
C LYS A 108 -10.69 6.35 -4.16
N LEU A 109 -9.58 5.64 -3.95
CA LEU A 109 -9.24 4.45 -4.71
C LEU A 109 -10.22 3.32 -4.44
N SER A 110 -10.53 3.04 -3.17
CA SER A 110 -11.50 2.00 -2.79
C SER A 110 -12.90 2.30 -3.36
N LYS A 111 -13.28 3.57 -3.45
CA LYS A 111 -14.54 3.98 -4.11
C LYS A 111 -14.54 3.64 -5.60
N ILE A 112 -13.44 3.92 -6.31
CA ILE A 112 -13.28 3.55 -7.73
C ILE A 112 -13.33 2.03 -7.89
N GLU A 113 -12.62 1.27 -7.05
CA GLU A 113 -12.62 -0.19 -7.06
C GLU A 113 -14.02 -0.76 -6.82
N PHE A 114 -14.75 -0.22 -5.84
CA PHE A 114 -16.13 -0.61 -5.57
C PHE A 114 -17.08 -0.30 -6.73
N ASP A 115 -16.95 0.86 -7.36
CA ASP A 115 -17.79 1.24 -8.49
C ASP A 115 -17.53 0.35 -9.70
N LEU A 116 -16.26 0.04 -9.98
CA LEU A 116 -15.88 -0.91 -11.03
C LEU A 116 -16.42 -2.31 -10.73
N LEU A 117 -16.29 -2.79 -9.49
CA LEU A 117 -16.83 -4.08 -9.08
C LEU A 117 -18.35 -4.13 -9.28
N SER A 118 -19.06 -3.10 -8.82
CA SER A 118 -20.52 -3.00 -8.88
C SER A 118 -21.06 -2.95 -10.31
N GLN A 119 -20.28 -2.44 -11.26
CA GLN A 119 -20.65 -2.46 -12.68
C GLN A 119 -20.55 -3.85 -13.31
N HIS A 120 -19.70 -4.72 -12.77
CA HIS A 120 -19.39 -6.03 -13.36
C HIS A 120 -19.95 -7.21 -12.55
N THR A 121 -20.59 -6.95 -11.41
CA THR A 121 -21.26 -7.97 -10.60
C THR A 121 -22.77 -7.74 -10.57
N THR A 122 -23.54 -8.81 -10.73
CA THR A 122 -25.01 -8.76 -10.62
C THR A 122 -25.50 -8.79 -9.18
N HIS A 123 -24.62 -9.19 -8.24
CA HIS A 123 -24.90 -9.32 -6.82
C HIS A 123 -23.72 -8.77 -6.01
N VAL A 124 -24.02 -8.21 -4.85
CA VAL A 124 -22.98 -7.78 -3.89
C VAL A 124 -22.25 -9.02 -3.36
N PRO A 125 -20.91 -9.12 -3.51
CA PRO A 125 -20.16 -10.27 -3.02
C PRO A 125 -20.30 -10.41 -1.51
N THR A 126 -20.63 -11.61 -1.03
CA THR A 126 -20.70 -11.89 0.42
C THR A 126 -19.35 -12.19 1.03
N LYS A 127 -18.35 -12.54 0.20
CA LYS A 127 -16.96 -12.81 0.59
C LYS A 127 -16.00 -12.21 -0.42
N ILE A 128 -14.94 -11.58 0.06
CA ILE A 128 -13.83 -11.05 -0.75
C ILE A 128 -12.52 -11.56 -0.17
N ALA A 129 -11.60 -11.96 -1.05
CA ALA A 129 -10.22 -12.23 -0.70
C ALA A 129 -9.34 -11.05 -1.12
N PHE A 130 -8.56 -10.52 -0.18
CA PHE A 130 -7.57 -9.48 -0.43
C PHE A 130 -6.18 -10.06 -0.20
N VAL A 131 -5.33 -10.07 -1.22
CA VAL A 131 -4.01 -10.73 -1.20
C VAL A 131 -2.92 -9.69 -1.12
N GLY A 132 -2.01 -9.83 -0.15
CA GLY A 132 -1.04 -8.79 0.19
C GLY A 132 -1.70 -7.68 0.98
N SER A 133 -2.42 -8.04 2.05
CA SER A 133 -3.16 -7.06 2.85
C SER A 133 -2.26 -6.17 3.70
N GLY A 134 -1.03 -6.61 3.99
CA GLY A 134 -0.08 -5.83 4.77
C GLY A 134 -0.49 -5.63 6.24
N PRO A 135 0.38 -4.97 7.02
CA PRO A 135 0.11 -4.62 8.42
C PRO A 135 -1.00 -3.59 8.59
N MET A 136 -1.23 -2.76 7.58
CA MET A 136 -2.26 -1.71 7.59
C MET A 136 -3.25 -1.92 6.43
N PRO A 137 -4.24 -2.81 6.56
CA PRO A 137 -5.03 -3.31 5.42
C PRO A 137 -6.13 -2.33 4.98
N LEU A 138 -5.74 -1.09 4.66
CA LEU A 138 -6.62 0.07 4.45
C LEU A 138 -7.66 -0.16 3.37
N THR A 139 -7.29 -0.74 2.23
CA THR A 139 -8.26 -1.01 1.15
C THR A 139 -9.40 -1.90 1.65
N SER A 140 -9.05 -3.02 2.31
CA SER A 140 -10.05 -3.93 2.86
C SER A 140 -10.88 -3.27 3.98
N ILE A 141 -10.27 -2.43 4.83
CA ILE A 141 -10.97 -1.68 5.89
C ILE A 141 -11.97 -0.70 5.27
N VAL A 142 -11.55 0.12 4.31
CA VAL A 142 -12.37 1.15 3.67
C VAL A 142 -13.53 0.50 2.92
N LEU A 143 -13.26 -0.54 2.13
CA LEU A 143 -14.30 -1.30 1.46
C LEU A 143 -15.30 -1.89 2.46
N ALA A 144 -14.82 -2.57 3.51
CA ALA A 144 -15.67 -3.21 4.51
C ALA A 144 -16.51 -2.22 5.34
N LYS A 145 -15.96 -1.03 5.62
CA LYS A 145 -16.61 0.01 6.44
C LYS A 145 -17.62 0.83 5.63
N PHE A 146 -17.30 1.20 4.40
CA PHE A 146 -18.06 2.23 3.67
C PHE A 146 -18.83 1.71 2.45
N HIS A 147 -18.45 0.57 1.88
CA HIS A 147 -18.98 0.13 0.58
C HIS A 147 -19.60 -1.26 0.62
N LEU A 148 -19.12 -2.14 1.50
CA LEU A 148 -19.48 -3.55 1.57
C LEU A 148 -19.74 -3.99 3.03
N PRO A 149 -20.74 -3.40 3.72
CA PRO A 149 -20.98 -3.62 5.14
C PRO A 149 -21.46 -5.05 5.47
N ASN A 150 -21.95 -5.79 4.47
CA ASN A 150 -22.44 -7.17 4.64
C ASN A 150 -21.46 -8.23 4.10
N THR A 151 -20.24 -7.83 3.75
CA THR A 151 -19.24 -8.71 3.13
C THR A 151 -18.19 -9.13 4.15
N THR A 152 -17.80 -10.40 4.14
CA THR A 152 -16.63 -10.90 4.89
C THR A 152 -15.36 -10.72 4.05
N PHE A 153 -14.34 -10.12 4.63
CA PHE A 153 -13.04 -9.91 4.01
C PHE A 153 -12.05 -10.92 4.56
N HIS A 154 -11.48 -11.72 3.67
CA HIS A 154 -10.39 -12.63 3.94
C HIS A 154 -9.09 -11.95 3.47
N ASN A 155 -8.32 -11.45 4.43
CA ASN A 155 -7.05 -10.77 4.21
C ASN A 155 -5.92 -11.78 4.29
N PHE A 156 -5.11 -11.87 3.25
CA PHE A 156 -4.00 -12.80 3.13
C PHE A 156 -2.69 -12.04 3.11
N ASP A 157 -1.75 -12.48 3.95
CA ASP A 157 -0.37 -12.02 3.91
C ASP A 157 0.58 -13.18 4.20
N ILE A 158 1.79 -13.12 3.65
CA ILE A 158 2.84 -14.11 3.92
C ILE A 158 3.49 -13.85 5.28
N ASP A 159 3.51 -12.59 5.74
CA ASP A 159 4.10 -12.19 7.01
C ASP A 159 3.09 -12.28 8.16
N SER A 160 3.37 -13.17 9.11
CA SER A 160 2.57 -13.32 10.33
C SER A 160 2.54 -12.06 11.20
N HIS A 161 3.61 -11.26 11.18
CA HIS A 161 3.69 -10.05 11.97
C HIS A 161 2.78 -8.96 11.37
N ALA A 162 2.74 -8.83 10.05
CA ALA A 162 1.78 -8.00 9.34
C ALA A 162 0.34 -8.32 9.75
N ASN A 163 -0.06 -9.60 9.67
CA ASN A 163 -1.40 -10.04 10.07
C ASN A 163 -1.72 -9.77 11.55
N THR A 164 -0.72 -9.84 12.43
CA THR A 164 -0.91 -9.53 13.86
C THR A 164 -1.23 -8.05 14.08
N LEU A 165 -0.48 -7.15 13.43
CA LEU A 165 -0.74 -5.72 13.47
C LEU A 165 -2.12 -5.40 12.88
N ALA A 166 -2.41 -5.95 11.71
CA ALA A 166 -3.66 -5.73 10.99
C ALA A 166 -4.90 -6.18 11.80
N SER A 167 -4.82 -7.36 12.42
CA SER A 167 -5.87 -7.89 13.29
C SER A 167 -6.08 -7.01 14.53
N SER A 168 -4.98 -6.52 15.12
CA SER A 168 -5.02 -5.63 16.28
C SER A 168 -5.78 -4.33 15.96
N LEU A 169 -5.58 -3.74 14.77
CA LEU A 169 -6.25 -2.50 14.36
C LEU A 169 -7.77 -2.60 14.37
N VAL A 170 -8.32 -3.72 13.92
CA VAL A 170 -9.78 -3.91 13.80
C VAL A 170 -10.41 -4.54 15.05
N SER A 171 -9.60 -5.00 16.01
CA SER A 171 -10.05 -5.80 17.15
C SER A 171 -11.09 -5.11 18.05
N ARG A 172 -11.03 -3.78 18.19
CA ARG A 172 -11.98 -3.00 18.99
C ARG A 172 -13.25 -2.61 18.23
N ASP A 173 -13.29 -2.80 16.91
CA ASP A 173 -14.47 -2.50 16.11
C ASP A 173 -15.49 -3.64 16.23
N PRO A 174 -16.71 -3.40 16.74
CA PRO A 174 -17.67 -4.46 17.06
C PRO A 174 -18.22 -5.21 15.83
N ASP A 175 -18.08 -4.62 14.64
CA ASP A 175 -18.54 -5.19 13.38
C ASP A 175 -17.35 -5.74 12.56
N LEU A 176 -16.32 -4.91 12.31
CA LEU A 176 -15.19 -5.30 11.49
C LEU A 176 -14.35 -6.42 12.12
N SER A 177 -14.22 -6.48 13.45
CA SER A 177 -13.56 -7.60 14.14
C SER A 177 -14.16 -8.99 13.81
N LYS A 178 -15.43 -9.04 13.38
CA LYS A 178 -16.12 -10.29 13.03
C LYS A 178 -16.06 -10.58 11.54
N ARG A 179 -15.93 -9.55 10.70
CA ARG A 179 -16.00 -9.67 9.24
C ARG A 179 -14.64 -9.61 8.56
N MET A 180 -13.59 -9.18 9.25
CA MET A 180 -12.22 -9.16 8.72
C MET A 180 -11.41 -10.31 9.31
N ILE A 181 -11.03 -11.26 8.46
CA ILE A 181 -10.34 -12.49 8.84
C ILE A 181 -8.95 -12.47 8.22
N PHE A 182 -7.92 -12.67 9.04
CA PHE A 182 -6.52 -12.63 8.60
C PHE A 182 -5.94 -14.03 8.48
N HIS A 183 -5.25 -14.29 7.36
CA HIS A 183 -4.69 -15.58 7.00
C HIS A 183 -3.20 -15.41 6.71
N THR A 184 -2.35 -16.03 7.53
CA THR A 184 -0.92 -16.12 7.26
C THR A 184 -0.66 -17.29 6.33
N THR A 185 -0.43 -17.01 5.05
CA THR A 185 -0.14 -18.04 4.05
C THR A 185 0.55 -17.43 2.84
N ASP A 186 1.46 -18.18 2.25
CA ASP A 186 1.86 -17.93 0.87
C ASP A 186 0.75 -18.46 -0.05
N VAL A 187 0.13 -17.58 -0.83
CA VAL A 187 -0.95 -17.94 -1.77
C VAL A 187 -0.43 -18.59 -3.05
N LEU A 188 0.88 -18.52 -3.30
CA LEU A 188 1.53 -19.12 -4.47
C LEU A 188 1.95 -20.58 -4.23
N ILE A 189 2.05 -21.00 -2.97
CA ILE A 189 2.33 -22.40 -2.63
C ILE A 189 1.06 -23.23 -2.88
N LYS A 190 1.11 -24.08 -3.92
CA LYS A 190 0.10 -25.12 -4.13
C LYS A 190 0.19 -26.12 -2.99
N ARG A 191 -0.92 -26.31 -2.28
CA ARG A 191 -1.11 -27.41 -1.33
C ARG A 191 -1.35 -28.73 -2.05
#